data_AF-A0A559MJ67-F1
#
_entry.id   AF-A0A559MJ67-F1
#
_cell.length_a   1.000
_cell.length_b   1.000
_cell.length_c   1.000
_cell.angle_alpha   90.00
_cell.angle_beta   90.00
_cell.angle_gamma   90.00
#
_symmetry.space_group_name_H-M   'P 1'
#
loop_
_entity.id
_entity.type
_entity.pdbx_description
1 polymer ?
#
loop_
_entity_poly.entity_id
_entity_poly.type
_entity_poly.pdbx_seq_one_letter_code
_entity_poly.pdbx_strand_id
1 'polypeptide(L)'
;MSTTKPMMRALGVRKWGKSDKLEELDVPVPSIVDSKDILVLVKAVGLNQADAVKALGLGRLVETVSLPFIIGFDYAGIVSAVGGSVIDFSPGDAVYGFKMGGTGAAEYLLLSSSCKYSIAKIPGKLSFEGSASLPVATHTALRAIDKVNNEMPGGLKGKTVLVTAGLGGIGSMALQLLKPVFGAAKVITTLSTGKIPLLSGLLGEGLVDQIIDYTSQDVVAEAGPGSVDFVLDTVFSSMAYLALLKPGTGVVLSVMGKSGTTLAEDYPRAPWVLRKLMDILDGTYKWRASRRGVRYEHANTQFSKEDSERIDGWVREGKLKPIVGEVFGMGDLDRVRKALDLVATGKGAVGKYVVKMS
;
A
#
# COMPACT_ATOMS: atom_id res chain seq x y z
N MET A 1 10.95 11.35 -35.50
CA MET A 1 9.75 12.00 -34.92
C MET A 1 8.72 10.92 -34.71
N SER A 2 8.57 10.43 -33.47
CA SER A 2 7.55 9.43 -33.14
C SER A 2 6.21 10.15 -33.02
N THR A 3 5.23 9.74 -33.82
CA THR A 3 3.86 10.26 -33.77
C THR A 3 3.23 9.86 -32.44
N THR A 4 3.31 10.72 -31.43
CA THR A 4 2.56 10.52 -30.19
C THR A 4 1.08 10.57 -30.52
N LYS A 5 0.40 9.44 -30.34
CA LYS A 5 -1.06 9.34 -30.40
C LYS A 5 -1.62 10.46 -29.52
N PRO A 6 -2.50 11.36 -30.02
CA PRO A 6 -2.95 12.52 -29.23
C PRO A 6 -3.77 12.10 -28.01
N MET A 7 -4.33 10.89 -28.05
CA MET A 7 -5.12 10.26 -27.01
C MET A 7 -4.50 8.93 -26.60
N MET A 8 -4.64 8.60 -25.33
CA MET A 8 -4.33 7.31 -24.73
C MET A 8 -5.55 6.73 -24.05
N ARG A 9 -5.52 5.42 -23.86
CA ARG A 9 -6.49 4.72 -23.04
C ARG A 9 -6.12 4.84 -21.57
N ALA A 10 -7.13 4.92 -20.72
CA ALA A 10 -7.01 4.90 -19.27
C ALA A 10 -8.20 4.17 -18.63
N LEU A 11 -8.07 3.76 -17.36
CA LEU A 11 -9.18 3.26 -16.55
C LEU A 11 -9.54 4.31 -15.51
N GLY A 12 -10.82 4.68 -15.46
CA GLY A 12 -11.27 5.71 -14.54
C GLY A 12 -12.77 5.83 -14.47
N VAL A 13 -13.24 6.91 -13.87
CA VAL A 13 -14.66 7.22 -13.71
C VAL A 13 -14.96 8.62 -14.23
N ARG A 14 -16.01 8.76 -15.07
CA ARG A 14 -16.60 10.08 -15.42
C ARG A 14 -17.65 10.57 -14.43
N LYS A 15 -18.11 9.68 -13.54
CA LYS A 15 -19.02 9.99 -12.45
C LYS A 15 -18.57 9.22 -11.22
N TRP A 16 -18.49 9.90 -10.08
CA TRP A 16 -18.16 9.27 -8.80
C TRP A 16 -19.08 8.07 -8.53
N GLY A 17 -18.50 6.96 -8.08
CA GLY A 17 -19.25 5.73 -7.82
C GLY A 17 -18.37 4.56 -7.46
N LYS A 18 -19.02 3.39 -7.29
CA LYS A 18 -18.34 2.12 -7.05
C LYS A 18 -17.72 1.60 -8.36
N SER A 19 -17.24 0.36 -8.33
CA SER A 19 -16.67 -0.31 -9.49
C SER A 19 -17.57 -0.28 -10.74
N ASP A 20 -18.90 -0.26 -10.58
CA ASP A 20 -19.87 -0.18 -11.67
C ASP A 20 -19.73 1.07 -12.56
N LYS A 21 -19.06 2.13 -12.05
CA LYS A 21 -18.76 3.36 -12.80
C LYS A 21 -17.38 3.36 -13.45
N LEU A 22 -16.53 2.37 -13.16
CA LEU A 22 -15.23 2.23 -13.80
C LEU A 22 -15.42 1.91 -15.28
N GLU A 23 -14.74 2.65 -16.14
CA GLU A 23 -14.80 2.51 -17.59
C GLU A 23 -13.43 2.73 -18.22
N GLU A 24 -13.27 2.26 -19.46
CA GLU A 24 -12.15 2.65 -20.30
C GLU A 24 -12.40 4.06 -20.84
N LEU A 25 -11.39 4.91 -20.72
CA LEU A 25 -11.43 6.32 -21.08
C LEU A 25 -10.40 6.59 -22.19
N ASP A 26 -10.80 7.33 -23.21
CA ASP A 26 -9.86 8.04 -24.06
C ASP A 26 -9.57 9.42 -23.46
N VAL A 27 -8.31 9.67 -23.12
CA VAL A 27 -7.81 10.93 -22.53
C VAL A 27 -6.56 11.42 -23.25
N PRO A 28 -6.23 12.72 -23.25
CA PRO A 28 -5.01 13.21 -23.88
C PRO A 28 -3.75 12.59 -23.28
N VAL A 29 -2.75 12.30 -24.13
CA VAL A 29 -1.42 11.89 -23.63
C VAL A 29 -0.78 13.09 -22.93
N PRO A 30 -0.32 12.94 -21.67
CA PRO A 30 0.37 14.04 -21.00
C PRO A 30 1.74 14.27 -21.63
N SER A 31 2.13 15.54 -21.74
CA SER A 31 3.45 15.96 -22.22
C SER A 31 4.36 16.38 -21.07
N ILE A 32 5.67 16.27 -21.27
CA ILE A 32 6.67 16.94 -20.43
C ILE A 32 6.41 18.45 -20.51
N VAL A 33 6.10 19.08 -19.38
CA VAL A 33 5.86 20.54 -19.29
C VAL A 33 6.93 21.24 -18.47
N ASP A 34 7.56 20.54 -17.54
CA ASP A 34 8.61 21.02 -16.66
C ASP A 34 9.94 20.29 -16.91
N SER A 35 11.08 20.95 -16.70
CA SER A 35 12.41 20.37 -16.94
C SER A 35 12.71 19.17 -16.05
N LYS A 36 11.88 18.94 -15.04
CA LYS A 36 12.04 17.95 -14.00
C LYS A 36 11.00 16.82 -14.16
N ASP A 37 10.10 16.90 -15.15
CA ASP A 37 9.09 15.86 -15.37
C ASP A 37 9.70 14.55 -15.92
N ILE A 38 9.03 13.44 -15.62
CA ILE A 38 9.33 12.12 -16.19
C ILE A 38 8.04 11.54 -16.76
N LEU A 39 8.07 11.14 -18.03
CA LEU A 39 6.96 10.46 -18.69
C LEU A 39 7.26 8.97 -18.73
N VAL A 40 6.36 8.16 -18.18
CA VAL A 40 6.48 6.70 -18.10
C VAL A 40 5.43 6.06 -19.01
N LEU A 41 5.86 5.15 -19.89
CA LEU A 41 5.00 4.21 -20.58
C LEU A 41 4.64 3.09 -19.60
N VAL A 42 3.41 3.09 -19.09
CA VAL A 42 2.96 2.17 -18.05
C VAL A 42 2.73 0.79 -18.64
N LYS A 43 3.22 -0.25 -17.95
CA LYS A 43 3.08 -1.65 -18.34
C LYS A 43 2.16 -2.43 -17.40
N ALA A 44 2.19 -2.10 -16.11
CA ALA A 44 1.33 -2.71 -15.11
C ALA A 44 0.96 -1.73 -14.00
N VAL A 45 -0.18 -1.96 -13.37
CA VAL A 45 -0.77 -1.10 -12.33
C VAL A 45 -1.30 -1.94 -11.20
N GLY A 46 -0.85 -1.67 -9.98
CA GLY A 46 -1.36 -2.34 -8.78
C GLY A 46 -2.61 -1.65 -8.24
N LEU A 47 -3.67 -2.42 -8.02
CA LEU A 47 -4.90 -1.91 -7.41
C LEU A 47 -4.73 -1.76 -5.89
N ASN A 48 -5.27 -0.67 -5.37
CA ASN A 48 -5.26 -0.28 -3.97
C ASN A 48 -6.67 0.02 -3.48
N GLN A 49 -6.89 -0.09 -2.17
CA GLN A 49 -8.13 0.40 -1.55
C GLN A 49 -8.33 1.91 -1.80
N ALA A 50 -7.23 2.68 -1.86
CA ALA A 50 -7.24 4.10 -2.16
C ALA A 50 -7.83 4.42 -3.55
N ASP A 51 -7.67 3.52 -4.54
CA ASP A 51 -8.28 3.66 -5.86
C ASP A 51 -9.80 3.70 -5.75
N ALA A 52 -10.38 2.73 -5.05
CA ALA A 52 -11.82 2.64 -4.86
C ALA A 52 -12.37 3.82 -4.03
N VAL A 53 -11.66 4.21 -2.96
CA VAL A 53 -12.06 5.35 -2.11
C VAL A 53 -12.06 6.67 -2.89
N LYS A 54 -11.06 6.89 -3.77
CA LYS A 54 -11.02 8.09 -4.60
C LYS A 54 -12.03 8.05 -5.75
N ALA A 55 -12.25 6.89 -6.38
CA ALA A 55 -13.29 6.73 -7.40
C ALA A 55 -14.71 6.97 -6.86
N LEU A 56 -14.94 6.71 -5.57
CA LEU A 56 -16.18 7.06 -4.86
C LEU A 56 -16.36 8.57 -4.63
N GLY A 57 -15.33 9.38 -4.84
CA GLY A 57 -15.36 10.83 -4.62
C GLY A 57 -15.15 11.27 -3.17
N LEU A 58 -14.83 10.35 -2.25
CA LEU A 58 -14.59 10.68 -0.84
C LEU A 58 -13.33 11.55 -0.63
N GLY A 59 -12.36 11.47 -1.54
CA GLY A 59 -11.17 12.33 -1.52
C GLY A 59 -11.49 13.83 -1.66
N ARG A 60 -12.65 14.19 -2.21
CA ARG A 60 -13.07 15.59 -2.38
C ARG A 60 -13.28 16.36 -1.07
N LEU A 61 -13.37 15.64 0.05
CA LEU A 61 -13.45 16.23 1.38
C LEU A 61 -12.13 16.86 1.82
N VAL A 62 -11.01 16.48 1.20
CA VAL A 62 -9.65 16.82 1.67
C VAL A 62 -8.74 17.38 0.57
N GLU A 63 -9.06 17.16 -0.70
CA GLU A 63 -8.29 17.67 -1.85
C GLU A 63 -9.18 18.01 -3.04
N THR A 64 -8.63 18.78 -3.98
CA THR A 64 -9.27 19.09 -5.25
C THR A 64 -9.08 17.93 -6.22
N VAL A 65 -10.11 17.11 -6.42
CA VAL A 65 -10.14 16.05 -7.44
C VAL A 65 -11.21 16.39 -8.48
N SER A 66 -10.83 16.38 -9.75
CA SER A 66 -11.73 16.58 -10.90
C SER A 66 -12.08 15.26 -11.57
N LEU A 67 -13.21 15.27 -12.29
CA LEU A 67 -13.59 14.20 -13.22
C LEU A 67 -13.11 14.57 -14.65
N PRO A 68 -12.78 13.58 -15.50
CA PRO A 68 -12.70 12.16 -15.17
C PRO A 68 -11.55 11.86 -14.20
N PHE A 69 -11.78 10.96 -13.25
CA PHE A 69 -10.77 10.51 -12.30
C PHE A 69 -10.16 9.19 -12.77
N ILE A 70 -8.85 9.18 -13.03
CA ILE A 70 -8.11 7.98 -13.45
C ILE A 70 -7.53 7.30 -12.21
N ILE A 71 -7.79 6.00 -12.05
CA ILE A 71 -7.28 5.22 -10.92
C ILE A 71 -5.78 4.87 -11.11
N GLY A 72 -5.23 4.04 -10.25
CA GLY A 72 -3.87 3.52 -10.32
C GLY A 72 -2.92 4.36 -9.49
N PHE A 73 -2.73 3.96 -8.24
CA PHE A 73 -1.67 4.54 -7.41
C PHE A 73 -0.34 3.88 -7.71
N ASP A 74 -0.27 2.54 -7.69
CA ASP A 74 0.96 1.81 -8.02
C ASP A 74 1.11 1.65 -9.52
N TYR A 75 2.33 1.82 -10.03
CA TYR A 75 2.65 1.59 -11.43
C TYR A 75 4.02 0.93 -11.59
N ALA A 76 4.20 0.24 -12.71
CA ALA A 76 5.49 -0.15 -13.25
C ALA A 76 5.49 0.03 -14.77
N GLY A 77 6.62 0.45 -15.33
CA GLY A 77 6.71 0.80 -16.74
C GLY A 77 8.12 1.14 -17.18
N ILE A 78 8.20 1.78 -18.34
CA ILE A 78 9.46 2.17 -18.97
C ILE A 78 9.47 3.69 -19.08
N VAL A 79 10.57 4.34 -18.72
CA VAL A 79 10.74 5.77 -18.95
C VAL A 79 10.69 6.03 -20.46
N SER A 80 9.72 6.83 -20.89
CA SER A 80 9.51 7.19 -22.29
C SER A 80 10.20 8.50 -22.65
N ALA A 81 10.18 9.48 -21.75
CA ALA A 81 10.81 10.79 -21.93
C ALA A 81 11.12 11.41 -20.57
N VAL A 82 12.08 12.33 -20.55
CA VAL A 82 12.48 13.08 -19.35
C VAL A 82 12.66 14.56 -19.69
N GLY A 83 12.40 15.43 -18.73
CA GLY A 83 12.75 16.84 -18.81
C GLY A 83 14.27 17.05 -18.70
N GLY A 84 14.76 18.21 -19.18
CA GLY A 84 16.20 18.48 -19.31
C GLY A 84 17.01 18.58 -18.02
N SER A 85 16.38 18.59 -16.84
CA SER A 85 17.03 18.59 -15.53
C SER A 85 16.99 17.23 -14.82
N VAL A 86 16.41 16.20 -15.44
CA VAL A 86 16.39 14.84 -14.90
C VAL A 86 17.71 14.16 -15.22
N ILE A 87 18.43 13.71 -14.19
CA ILE A 87 19.74 13.05 -14.33
C ILE A 87 19.76 11.59 -13.85
N ASP A 88 18.84 11.22 -12.96
CA ASP A 88 18.82 9.88 -12.35
C ASP A 88 18.12 8.82 -13.23
N PHE A 89 17.40 9.26 -14.27
CA PHE A 89 16.60 8.43 -15.14
C PHE A 89 16.79 8.80 -16.61
N SER A 90 16.78 7.80 -17.48
CA SER A 90 16.89 7.97 -18.93
C SER A 90 15.79 7.19 -19.66
N PRO A 91 15.37 7.62 -20.86
CA PRO A 91 14.47 6.82 -21.70
C PRO A 91 14.97 5.38 -21.86
N GLY A 92 14.08 4.42 -21.68
CA GLY A 92 14.40 2.98 -21.67
C GLY A 92 14.63 2.37 -20.29
N ASP A 93 14.82 3.17 -19.23
CA ASP A 93 14.91 2.65 -17.86
C ASP A 93 13.59 1.97 -17.46
N ALA A 94 13.68 0.76 -16.90
CA ALA A 94 12.55 0.07 -16.30
C ALA A 94 12.34 0.55 -14.85
N VAL A 95 11.16 1.09 -14.57
CA VAL A 95 10.86 1.81 -13.33
C VAL A 95 9.54 1.37 -12.70
N TYR A 96 9.41 1.60 -11.40
CA TYR A 96 8.19 1.38 -10.63
C TYR A 96 8.06 2.44 -9.54
N GLY A 97 6.87 2.55 -8.98
CA GLY A 97 6.60 3.46 -7.87
C GLY A 97 5.11 3.64 -7.66
N PHE A 98 4.74 4.69 -6.92
CA PHE A 98 3.34 5.04 -6.76
C PHE A 98 3.09 6.53 -6.93
N LYS A 99 1.96 6.93 -7.49
CA LYS A 99 1.58 8.34 -7.61
C LYS A 99 0.40 8.65 -6.71
N MET A 100 0.65 9.43 -5.67
CA MET A 100 -0.41 9.98 -4.84
C MET A 100 -1.30 10.89 -5.70
N GLY A 101 -2.59 10.57 -5.78
CA GLY A 101 -3.50 11.23 -6.72
C GLY A 101 -4.07 10.30 -7.80
N GLY A 102 -3.52 9.10 -7.95
CA GLY A 102 -3.90 8.19 -9.04
C GLY A 102 -3.22 8.56 -10.35
N THR A 103 -3.88 8.23 -11.46
CA THR A 103 -3.45 8.36 -12.87
C THR A 103 -2.46 7.32 -13.40
N GLY A 104 -2.11 6.30 -12.60
CA GLY A 104 -1.25 5.20 -13.05
C GLY A 104 -1.95 4.24 -14.00
N ALA A 105 -3.29 4.11 -13.92
CA ALA A 105 -4.08 3.31 -14.85
C ALA A 105 -4.34 4.03 -16.18
N ALA A 106 -3.27 4.46 -16.83
CA ALA A 106 -3.25 5.04 -18.16
C ALA A 106 -2.03 4.53 -18.93
N GLU A 107 -2.08 4.49 -20.26
CA GLU A 107 -0.93 4.02 -21.07
C GLU A 107 0.33 4.87 -20.80
N TYR A 108 0.17 6.17 -20.50
CA TYR A 108 1.25 7.05 -20.07
C TYR A 108 0.95 7.73 -18.74
N LEU A 109 1.98 7.82 -17.90
CA LEU A 109 1.95 8.49 -16.62
C LEU A 109 3.00 9.60 -16.58
N LEU A 110 2.58 10.82 -16.31
CA LEU A 110 3.47 11.95 -16.03
C LEU A 110 3.75 12.05 -14.53
N LEU A 111 5.01 12.01 -14.17
CA LEU A 111 5.50 12.28 -12.82
C LEU A 111 6.12 13.67 -12.81
N SER A 112 5.44 14.59 -12.14
CA SER A 112 5.92 15.97 -11.97
C SER A 112 6.72 16.14 -10.68
N SER A 113 7.53 17.20 -10.62
CA SER A 113 8.29 17.58 -9.43
C SER A 113 7.43 17.75 -8.18
N SER A 114 6.18 18.20 -8.34
CA SER A 114 5.18 18.33 -7.28
C SER A 114 4.71 16.99 -6.70
N CYS A 115 4.87 15.88 -7.43
CA CYS A 115 4.52 14.53 -6.97
C CYS A 115 5.63 13.85 -6.14
N LYS A 116 6.66 14.60 -5.70
CA LYS A 116 7.78 14.11 -4.87
C LYS A 116 8.44 12.83 -5.43
N TYR A 117 8.58 12.72 -6.75
CA TYR A 117 9.27 11.62 -7.47
C TYR A 117 9.19 10.26 -6.80
N SER A 118 7.97 9.75 -6.66
CA SER A 118 7.76 8.39 -6.17
C SER A 118 8.04 7.38 -7.30
N ILE A 119 9.32 7.27 -7.65
CA ILE A 119 9.88 6.48 -8.74
C ILE A 119 11.23 5.89 -8.33
N ALA A 120 11.42 4.61 -8.63
CA ALA A 120 12.70 3.92 -8.53
C ALA A 120 12.87 2.95 -9.70
N LYS A 121 14.10 2.49 -9.94
CA LYS A 121 14.35 1.42 -10.92
C LYS A 121 13.76 0.12 -10.42
N ILE A 122 13.30 -0.73 -11.34
CA ILE A 122 12.73 -2.03 -10.99
C ILE A 122 13.75 -2.87 -10.21
N PRO A 123 13.37 -3.41 -9.03
CA PRO A 123 14.23 -4.27 -8.24
C PRO A 123 14.63 -5.57 -8.97
N GLY A 124 15.91 -5.92 -8.92
CA GLY A 124 16.43 -7.18 -9.48
C GLY A 124 16.04 -7.38 -10.96
N LYS A 125 15.26 -8.44 -11.23
CA LYS A 125 14.72 -8.78 -12.56
C LYS A 125 13.21 -9.09 -12.48
N LEU A 126 12.49 -8.36 -11.63
CA LEU A 126 11.05 -8.56 -11.49
C LEU A 126 10.31 -8.19 -12.79
N SER A 127 9.19 -8.89 -13.05
CA SER A 127 8.28 -8.49 -14.13
C SER A 127 7.58 -7.18 -13.77
N PHE A 128 7.03 -6.48 -14.76
CA PHE A 128 6.25 -5.25 -14.50
C PHE A 128 5.09 -5.51 -13.57
N GLU A 129 4.40 -6.65 -13.70
CA GLU A 129 3.29 -7.02 -12.82
C GLU A 129 3.76 -7.22 -11.37
N GLY A 130 4.88 -7.93 -11.20
CA GLY A 130 5.51 -8.10 -9.89
C GLY A 130 5.92 -6.76 -9.29
N SER A 131 6.58 -5.90 -10.06
CA SER A 131 7.00 -4.57 -9.61
C SER A 131 5.83 -3.67 -9.29
N ALA A 132 4.74 -3.67 -10.05
CA ALA A 132 3.55 -2.86 -9.77
C ALA A 132 2.81 -3.30 -8.50
N SER A 133 3.09 -4.49 -7.96
CA SER A 133 2.51 -4.97 -6.70
C SER A 133 3.23 -4.50 -5.43
N LEU A 134 4.47 -4.01 -5.55
CA LEU A 134 5.29 -3.66 -4.39
C LEU A 134 5.04 -2.25 -3.80
N PRO A 135 4.92 -1.16 -4.58
CA PRO A 135 5.25 0.17 -4.09
C PRO A 135 4.48 0.60 -2.84
N VAL A 136 3.15 0.80 -2.91
CA VAL A 136 2.39 1.18 -1.72
C VAL A 136 2.54 0.11 -0.63
N ALA A 137 2.29 -1.16 -0.95
CA ALA A 137 2.26 -2.23 0.06
C ALA A 137 3.55 -2.33 0.88
N THR A 138 4.70 -2.35 0.21
CA THR A 138 6.01 -2.50 0.84
C THR A 138 6.43 -1.22 1.56
N HIS A 139 6.25 -0.04 0.96
CA HIS A 139 6.58 1.22 1.65
C HIS A 139 5.71 1.44 2.88
N THR A 140 4.40 1.12 2.83
CA THR A 140 3.52 1.21 4.00
C THR A 140 3.97 0.26 5.11
N ALA A 141 4.24 -1.01 4.78
CA ALA A 141 4.70 -2.00 5.75
C ALA A 141 6.02 -1.57 6.39
N LEU A 142 6.98 -1.14 5.56
CA LEU A 142 8.31 -0.77 6.01
C LEU A 142 8.28 0.44 6.94
N ARG A 143 7.55 1.50 6.57
CA ARG A 143 7.39 2.69 7.40
C ARG A 143 6.78 2.37 8.76
N ALA A 144 5.76 1.51 8.79
CA ALA A 144 5.15 1.07 10.03
C ALA A 144 6.13 0.27 10.91
N ILE A 145 6.82 -0.70 10.33
CA ILE A 145 7.78 -1.55 11.04
C ILE A 145 8.97 -0.73 11.55
N ASP A 146 9.58 0.11 10.71
CA ASP A 146 10.72 0.95 11.09
C ASP A 146 10.35 1.91 12.21
N LYS A 147 9.17 2.54 12.15
CA LYS A 147 8.71 3.45 13.20
C LYS A 147 8.66 2.75 14.56
N VAL A 148 8.03 1.58 14.63
CA VAL A 148 7.97 0.82 15.90
C VAL A 148 9.35 0.27 16.28
N ASN A 149 10.14 -0.21 15.33
CA ASN A 149 11.48 -0.73 15.58
C ASN A 149 12.42 0.34 16.15
N ASN A 150 12.29 1.60 15.73
CA ASN A 150 13.13 2.69 16.19
C ASN A 150 12.68 3.23 17.56
N GLU A 151 11.39 3.19 17.85
CA GLU A 151 10.83 3.71 19.11
C GLU A 151 10.81 2.68 20.24
N MET A 152 10.73 1.39 19.93
CA MET A 152 10.65 0.33 20.93
C MET A 152 12.05 0.01 21.50
N PRO A 153 12.20 -0.12 22.83
CA PRO A 153 13.48 -0.50 23.42
C PRO A 153 14.01 -1.85 22.89
N GLY A 154 15.19 -1.83 22.29
CA GLY A 154 15.82 -2.98 21.65
C GLY A 154 15.24 -3.35 20.27
N GLY A 155 14.34 -2.54 19.73
CA GLY A 155 13.65 -2.78 18.47
C GLY A 155 12.77 -4.03 18.49
N LEU A 156 12.58 -4.62 17.30
CA LEU A 156 11.77 -5.82 17.14
C LEU A 156 12.53 -7.13 17.41
N LYS A 157 13.85 -7.06 17.63
CA LYS A 157 14.65 -8.26 17.92
C LYS A 157 14.15 -8.95 19.18
N GLY A 158 13.80 -10.23 19.06
CA GLY A 158 13.30 -11.02 20.18
C GLY A 158 11.83 -10.76 20.55
N LYS A 159 11.10 -9.93 19.79
CA LYS A 159 9.70 -9.54 20.08
C LYS A 159 8.69 -10.48 19.42
N THR A 160 7.48 -10.51 19.98
CA THR A 160 6.30 -11.14 19.36
C THR A 160 5.52 -10.08 18.58
N VAL A 161 5.31 -10.32 17.28
CA VAL A 161 4.60 -9.41 16.39
C VAL A 161 3.36 -10.09 15.83
N LEU A 162 2.22 -9.42 15.83
CA LEU A 162 1.01 -9.86 15.15
C LEU A 162 0.74 -8.96 13.93
N VAL A 163 0.55 -9.57 12.76
CA VAL A 163 0.14 -8.88 11.53
C VAL A 163 -1.27 -9.32 11.17
N THR A 164 -2.20 -8.38 11.15
CA THR A 164 -3.57 -8.67 10.68
C THR A 164 -3.60 -8.81 9.16
N ALA A 165 -4.46 -9.70 8.65
CA ALA A 165 -4.61 -10.00 7.22
C ALA A 165 -3.27 -10.30 6.52
N GLY A 166 -2.56 -11.33 7.00
CA GLY A 166 -1.19 -11.64 6.57
C GLY A 166 -1.00 -11.91 5.08
N LEU A 167 -2.04 -12.36 4.38
CA LEU A 167 -2.02 -12.55 2.93
C LEU A 167 -2.64 -11.38 2.16
N GLY A 168 -2.87 -10.23 2.79
CA GLY A 168 -3.20 -8.98 2.09
C GLY A 168 -1.95 -8.31 1.50
N GLY A 169 -2.14 -7.24 0.72
CA GLY A 169 -1.03 -6.50 0.10
C GLY A 169 0.04 -6.08 1.11
N ILE A 170 -0.32 -5.32 2.15
CA ILE A 170 0.62 -4.83 3.17
C ILE A 170 1.09 -5.98 4.08
N GLY A 171 0.16 -6.81 4.55
CA GLY A 171 0.47 -7.91 5.47
C GLY A 171 1.51 -8.87 4.90
N SER A 172 1.38 -9.22 3.62
CA SER A 172 2.29 -10.18 2.97
C SER A 172 3.70 -9.62 2.78
N MET A 173 3.85 -8.31 2.63
CA MET A 173 5.16 -7.66 2.62
C MET A 173 5.76 -7.62 4.02
N ALA A 174 4.95 -7.30 5.04
CA ALA A 174 5.41 -7.25 6.43
C ALA A 174 5.93 -8.62 6.92
N LEU A 175 5.18 -9.70 6.68
CA LEU A 175 5.55 -11.06 7.11
C LEU A 175 6.92 -11.51 6.58
N GLN A 176 7.26 -11.12 5.36
CA GLN A 176 8.54 -11.45 4.73
C GLN A 176 9.74 -10.75 5.39
N LEU A 177 9.53 -9.63 6.10
CA LEU A 177 10.62 -8.82 6.66
C LEU A 177 10.80 -9.04 8.17
N LEU A 178 9.73 -9.31 8.91
CA LEU A 178 9.75 -9.30 10.38
C LEU A 178 10.83 -10.19 11.01
N LYS A 179 10.93 -11.46 10.58
CA LYS A 179 11.97 -12.38 11.09
C LYS A 179 13.33 -12.15 10.42
N PRO A 180 13.47 -12.23 9.08
CA PRO A 180 14.79 -12.25 8.45
C PRO A 180 15.50 -10.87 8.43
N VAL A 181 14.76 -9.77 8.56
CA VAL A 181 15.34 -8.41 8.54
C VAL A 181 15.31 -7.79 9.93
N PHE A 182 14.18 -7.90 10.65
CA PHE A 182 13.98 -7.22 11.94
C PHE A 182 14.21 -8.11 13.16
N GLY A 183 14.45 -9.41 12.97
CA GLY A 183 14.80 -10.33 14.05
C GLY A 183 13.67 -10.62 15.04
N ALA A 184 12.40 -10.44 14.63
CA ALA A 184 11.25 -10.83 15.44
C ALA A 184 11.36 -12.32 15.83
N ALA A 185 11.11 -12.64 17.11
CA ALA A 185 11.20 -14.00 17.60
C ALA A 185 9.98 -14.84 17.24
N LYS A 186 8.79 -14.22 17.32
CA LYS A 186 7.52 -14.87 17.02
C LYS A 186 6.66 -13.97 16.15
N VAL A 187 6.17 -14.50 15.04
CA VAL A 187 5.24 -13.82 14.14
C VAL A 187 3.91 -14.56 14.12
N ILE A 188 2.85 -13.82 14.47
CA ILE A 188 1.46 -14.27 14.46
C ILE A 188 0.75 -13.57 13.30
N THR A 189 -0.14 -14.25 12.61
CA THR A 189 -0.98 -13.59 11.61
C THR A 189 -2.42 -14.09 11.62
N THR A 190 -3.33 -13.22 11.18
CA THR A 190 -4.74 -13.58 10.98
C THR A 190 -5.03 -13.81 9.51
N LEU A 191 -5.74 -14.90 9.22
CA LEU A 191 -6.24 -15.26 7.89
C LEU A 191 -7.67 -15.76 8.00
N SER A 192 -8.41 -15.73 6.89
CA SER A 192 -9.69 -16.43 6.78
C SER A 192 -9.44 -17.88 6.41
N THR A 193 -10.31 -18.81 6.83
CA THR A 193 -10.17 -20.26 6.62
C THR A 193 -9.59 -20.65 5.25
N GLY A 194 -10.21 -20.20 4.16
CA GLY A 194 -9.79 -20.57 2.80
C GLY A 194 -8.42 -20.06 2.36
N LYS A 195 -7.80 -19.14 3.11
CA LYS A 195 -6.47 -18.58 2.82
C LYS A 195 -5.35 -19.25 3.60
N ILE A 196 -5.66 -19.98 4.68
CA ILE A 196 -4.66 -20.64 5.52
C ILE A 196 -3.78 -21.60 4.71
N PRO A 197 -4.33 -22.48 3.85
CA PRO A 197 -3.51 -23.41 3.07
C PRO A 197 -2.62 -22.74 2.02
N LEU A 198 -2.89 -21.47 1.68
CA LEU A 198 -2.13 -20.73 0.67
C LEU A 198 -0.84 -20.11 1.23
N LEU A 199 -0.73 -19.94 2.56
CA LEU A 199 0.34 -19.16 3.17
C LEU A 199 1.72 -19.72 2.83
N SER A 200 1.96 -21.02 3.09
CA SER A 200 3.26 -21.65 2.89
C SER A 200 3.67 -21.67 1.41
N GLY A 201 2.73 -21.93 0.51
CA GLY A 201 2.98 -21.87 -0.94
C GLY A 201 3.36 -20.47 -1.44
N LEU A 202 2.75 -19.43 -0.86
CA LEU A 202 2.98 -18.04 -1.28
C LEU A 202 4.22 -17.42 -0.62
N LEU A 203 4.42 -17.59 0.68
CA LEU A 203 5.48 -16.92 1.44
C LEU A 203 6.65 -17.83 1.78
N GLY A 204 6.49 -19.15 1.71
CA GLY A 204 7.45 -20.12 2.24
C GLY A 204 7.20 -20.44 3.72
N GLU A 205 7.99 -21.39 4.22
CA GLU A 205 7.93 -21.84 5.61
C GLU A 205 8.78 -20.96 6.55
N GLY A 206 8.47 -20.98 7.85
CA GLY A 206 9.30 -20.39 8.89
C GLY A 206 9.19 -18.86 9.08
N LEU A 207 8.45 -18.15 8.23
CA LEU A 207 8.16 -16.72 8.38
C LEU A 207 7.05 -16.42 9.40
N VAL A 208 6.14 -17.38 9.62
CA VAL A 208 4.99 -17.27 10.52
C VAL A 208 5.00 -18.43 11.47
N ASP A 209 4.92 -18.14 12.77
CA ASP A 209 4.95 -19.13 13.85
C ASP A 209 3.55 -19.53 14.31
N GLN A 210 2.55 -18.67 14.09
CA GLN A 210 1.16 -18.95 14.43
C GLN A 210 0.19 -18.28 13.44
N ILE A 211 -0.72 -19.08 12.90
CA ILE A 211 -1.81 -18.62 12.04
C ILE A 211 -3.11 -18.74 12.83
N ILE A 212 -3.89 -17.67 12.87
CA ILE A 212 -5.20 -17.65 13.54
C ILE A 212 -6.29 -17.42 12.50
N ASP A 213 -7.27 -18.31 12.45
CA ASP A 213 -8.47 -18.15 11.66
C ASP A 213 -9.42 -17.14 12.33
N TYR A 214 -9.38 -15.88 11.92
CA TYR A 214 -10.22 -14.84 12.53
C TYR A 214 -11.72 -15.04 12.26
N THR A 215 -12.10 -15.98 11.38
CA THR A 215 -13.50 -16.23 11.03
C THR A 215 -14.14 -17.30 11.91
N SER A 216 -13.35 -18.13 12.57
CA SER A 216 -13.83 -19.23 13.42
C SER A 216 -13.21 -19.26 14.82
N GLN A 217 -12.13 -18.52 15.07
CA GLN A 217 -11.42 -18.51 16.34
C GLN A 217 -11.44 -17.13 17.01
N ASP A 218 -11.34 -17.13 18.35
CA ASP A 218 -11.09 -15.92 19.12
C ASP A 218 -9.60 -15.56 19.06
N VAL A 219 -9.28 -14.48 18.34
CA VAL A 219 -7.89 -14.04 18.14
C VAL A 219 -7.19 -13.72 19.46
N VAL A 220 -7.91 -13.21 20.46
CA VAL A 220 -7.34 -12.86 21.76
C VAL A 220 -6.97 -14.12 22.54
N ALA A 221 -7.87 -15.10 22.57
CA ALA A 221 -7.65 -16.36 23.27
C ALA A 221 -6.51 -17.17 22.63
N GLU A 222 -6.50 -17.29 21.29
CA GLU A 222 -5.52 -18.10 20.56
C GLU A 222 -4.10 -17.53 20.63
N ALA A 223 -3.92 -16.21 20.44
CA ALA A 223 -2.59 -15.61 20.55
C ALA A 223 -2.11 -15.49 22.01
N GLY A 224 -3.04 -15.47 22.97
CA GLY A 224 -2.74 -15.33 24.40
C GLY A 224 -2.72 -13.87 24.85
N PRO A 225 -3.50 -13.47 25.87
CA PRO A 225 -3.50 -12.12 26.40
C PRO A 225 -2.11 -11.68 26.89
N GLY A 226 -1.74 -10.42 26.66
CA GLY A 226 -0.47 -9.85 27.11
C GLY A 226 0.79 -10.51 26.53
N SER A 227 0.69 -11.22 25.40
CA SER A 227 1.81 -11.96 24.79
C SER A 227 2.50 -11.22 23.64
N VAL A 228 1.83 -10.20 23.05
CA VAL A 228 2.26 -9.52 21.83
C VAL A 228 2.92 -8.17 22.17
N ASP A 229 4.08 -7.89 21.59
CA ASP A 229 4.77 -6.60 21.75
C ASP A 229 4.27 -5.58 20.72
N PHE A 230 4.01 -6.02 19.49
CA PHE A 230 3.62 -5.15 18.38
C PHE A 230 2.47 -5.76 17.54
N VAL A 231 1.41 -4.99 17.32
CA VAL A 231 0.37 -5.31 16.33
C VAL A 231 0.48 -4.35 15.13
N LEU A 232 0.73 -4.90 13.95
CA LEU A 232 0.54 -4.21 12.68
C LEU A 232 -0.90 -4.43 12.20
N ASP A 233 -1.71 -3.38 12.30
CA ASP A 233 -3.13 -3.41 11.92
C ASP A 233 -3.34 -2.88 10.49
N THR A 234 -3.71 -3.79 9.58
CA THR A 234 -3.91 -3.52 8.16
C THR A 234 -5.39 -3.46 7.76
N VAL A 235 -6.30 -3.81 8.69
CA VAL A 235 -7.75 -3.89 8.44
C VAL A 235 -8.59 -3.09 9.44
N PHE A 236 -7.95 -2.32 10.32
CA PHE A 236 -8.58 -1.48 11.33
C PHE A 236 -9.38 -2.27 12.38
N SER A 237 -8.88 -3.44 12.79
CA SER A 237 -9.53 -4.32 13.77
C SER A 237 -8.85 -4.37 15.15
N SER A 238 -7.73 -3.66 15.32
CA SER A 238 -6.88 -3.71 16.52
C SER A 238 -7.57 -3.31 17.81
N MET A 239 -8.64 -2.51 17.77
CA MET A 239 -9.40 -2.16 18.97
C MET A 239 -10.01 -3.39 19.67
N ALA A 240 -10.33 -4.44 18.92
CA ALA A 240 -10.78 -5.72 19.49
C ALA A 240 -9.62 -6.53 20.09
N TYR A 241 -8.37 -6.21 19.71
CA TYR A 241 -7.18 -7.00 20.02
C TYR A 241 -6.28 -6.36 21.08
N LEU A 242 -6.68 -5.24 21.69
CA LEU A 242 -5.86 -4.54 22.69
C LEU A 242 -5.42 -5.41 23.87
N ALA A 243 -6.19 -6.44 24.21
CA ALA A 243 -5.85 -7.38 25.30
C ALA A 243 -4.67 -8.31 24.96
N LEU A 244 -4.31 -8.46 23.69
CA LEU A 244 -3.13 -9.23 23.27
C LEU A 244 -1.82 -8.55 23.62
N LEU A 245 -1.83 -7.22 23.72
CA LEU A 245 -0.62 -6.43 23.87
C LEU A 245 -0.10 -6.47 25.31
N LYS A 246 1.22 -6.54 25.46
CA LYS A 246 1.89 -6.40 26.75
C LYS A 246 1.59 -5.03 27.37
N PRO A 247 1.05 -4.95 28.59
CA PRO A 247 0.84 -3.66 29.26
C PRO A 247 2.16 -2.91 29.46
N GLY A 248 2.15 -1.60 29.18
CA GLY A 248 3.28 -0.70 29.37
C GLY A 248 4.26 -0.61 28.20
N THR A 249 4.41 -1.69 27.41
CA THR A 249 5.35 -1.73 26.27
C THR A 249 4.68 -2.00 24.93
N GLY A 250 3.47 -2.53 24.94
CA GLY A 250 2.75 -2.95 23.74
C GLY A 250 2.37 -1.78 22.83
N VAL A 251 2.50 -1.99 21.53
CA VAL A 251 2.22 -0.99 20.50
C VAL A 251 1.26 -1.56 19.47
N VAL A 252 0.24 -0.80 19.14
CA VAL A 252 -0.56 -0.98 17.94
C VAL A 252 -0.16 0.12 16.97
N LEU A 253 0.19 -0.25 15.74
CA LEU A 253 0.32 0.69 14.64
C LEU A 253 -0.67 0.29 13.55
N SER A 254 -1.64 1.17 13.30
CA SER A 254 -2.62 1.00 12.23
C SER A 254 -2.19 1.77 10.98
N VAL A 255 -2.12 1.07 9.86
CA VAL A 255 -1.91 1.69 8.53
C VAL A 255 -3.22 2.21 7.92
N MET A 256 -4.33 1.97 8.63
CA MET A 256 -5.66 2.50 8.34
C MET A 256 -5.99 3.64 9.31
N GLY A 257 -6.75 4.63 8.83
CA GLY A 257 -7.13 5.81 9.62
C GLY A 257 -6.09 6.93 9.61
N LYS A 258 -6.47 8.11 10.10
CA LYS A 258 -5.64 9.31 10.18
C LYS A 258 -5.97 10.11 11.44
N SER A 259 -4.95 10.74 12.00
CA SER A 259 -5.09 11.90 12.90
C SER A 259 -5.24 13.19 12.08
N GLY A 260 -5.60 14.30 12.73
CA GLY A 260 -5.62 15.62 12.08
C GLY A 260 -4.24 16.05 11.59
N THR A 261 -3.17 15.73 12.35
CA THR A 261 -1.78 15.98 11.96
C THR A 261 -1.40 15.21 10.69
N THR A 262 -1.59 13.89 10.70
CA THR A 262 -1.24 13.03 9.55
C THR A 262 -2.14 13.30 8.34
N LEU A 263 -3.36 13.77 8.54
CA LEU A 263 -4.21 14.27 7.47
C LEU A 263 -3.66 15.57 6.86
N ALA A 264 -3.16 16.49 7.69
CA ALA A 264 -2.61 17.76 7.21
C ALA A 264 -1.30 17.59 6.43
N GLU A 265 -0.49 16.59 6.77
CA GLU A 265 0.73 16.25 6.04
C GLU A 265 0.43 15.81 4.60
N ASP A 266 -0.57 14.93 4.44
CA ASP A 266 -0.97 14.41 3.13
C ASP A 266 -1.83 15.41 2.35
N TYR A 267 -2.66 16.17 3.08
CA TYR A 267 -3.62 17.12 2.52
C TYR A 267 -3.51 18.48 3.23
N PRO A 268 -2.51 19.31 2.87
CA PRO A 268 -2.30 20.61 3.51
C PRO A 268 -3.48 21.57 3.39
N ARG A 269 -4.42 21.31 2.47
CA ARG A 269 -5.66 22.09 2.26
C ARG A 269 -6.89 21.50 2.95
N ALA A 270 -6.78 20.38 3.67
CA ALA A 270 -7.91 19.79 4.37
C ALA A 270 -8.54 20.80 5.36
N PRO A 271 -9.88 20.94 5.44
CA PRO A 271 -10.52 21.90 6.35
C PRO A 271 -10.12 21.68 7.80
N TRP A 272 -9.86 22.76 8.56
CA TRP A 272 -9.41 22.66 9.96
C TRP A 272 -10.43 21.91 10.85
N VAL A 273 -11.73 22.06 10.58
CA VAL A 273 -12.80 21.35 11.29
C VAL A 273 -12.67 19.83 11.10
N LEU A 274 -12.38 19.39 9.87
CA LEU A 274 -12.17 17.99 9.57
C LEU A 274 -10.91 17.45 10.26
N ARG A 275 -9.81 18.24 10.30
CA ARG A 275 -8.60 17.86 11.06
C ARG A 275 -8.91 17.66 12.54
N LYS A 276 -9.68 18.58 13.14
CA LYS A 276 -10.09 18.46 14.55
C LYS A 276 -11.00 17.27 14.82
N LEU A 277 -11.92 16.96 13.90
CA LEU A 277 -12.72 15.75 13.98
C LEU A 277 -11.83 14.49 13.97
N MET A 278 -10.83 14.44 13.08
CA MET A 278 -9.87 13.33 13.04
C MET A 278 -9.02 13.24 14.31
N ASP A 279 -8.57 14.38 14.87
CA ASP A 279 -7.85 14.39 16.16
C ASP A 279 -8.71 13.84 17.31
N ILE A 280 -10.01 14.17 17.34
CA ILE A 280 -10.94 13.64 18.35
C ILE A 280 -11.08 12.13 18.19
N LEU A 281 -11.32 11.65 16.98
CA LEU A 281 -11.45 10.21 16.70
C LEU A 281 -10.16 9.45 17.08
N ASP A 282 -9.01 9.93 16.62
CA ASP A 282 -7.69 9.39 17.00
C ASP A 282 -7.48 9.40 18.52
N GLY A 283 -7.85 10.51 19.18
CA GLY A 283 -7.82 10.65 20.64
C GLY A 283 -8.66 9.60 21.36
N THR A 284 -9.83 9.23 20.82
CA THR A 284 -10.65 8.15 21.41
C THR A 284 -9.98 6.78 21.32
N TYR A 285 -9.31 6.46 20.19
CA TYR A 285 -8.56 5.21 20.04
C TYR A 285 -7.36 5.18 20.98
N LYS A 286 -6.60 6.27 21.05
CA LYS A 286 -5.46 6.42 21.97
C LYS A 286 -5.88 6.31 23.43
N TRP A 287 -6.99 6.94 23.82
CA TRP A 287 -7.53 6.83 25.17
C TRP A 287 -7.96 5.39 25.50
N ARG A 288 -8.65 4.70 24.58
CA ARG A 288 -9.04 3.29 24.80
C ARG A 288 -7.84 2.36 24.91
N ALA A 289 -6.80 2.59 24.12
CA ALA A 289 -5.55 1.82 24.18
C ALA A 289 -4.76 2.12 25.47
N SER A 290 -4.68 3.39 25.88
CA SER A 290 -3.95 3.80 27.09
C SER A 290 -4.57 3.24 28.37
N ARG A 291 -5.89 3.01 28.40
CA ARG A 291 -6.56 2.29 29.50
C ARG A 291 -6.06 0.85 29.72
N ARG A 292 -5.33 0.28 28.75
CA ARG A 292 -4.64 -1.01 28.86
C ARG A 292 -3.12 -0.89 28.89
N GLY A 293 -2.58 0.33 29.02
CA GLY A 293 -1.14 0.58 28.94
C GLY A 293 -0.56 0.32 27.55
N VAL A 294 -1.38 0.43 26.48
CA VAL A 294 -0.97 0.18 25.10
C VAL A 294 -0.84 1.51 24.36
N ARG A 295 0.23 1.68 23.58
CA ARG A 295 0.36 2.80 22.64
C ARG A 295 -0.40 2.49 21.35
N TYR A 296 -1.11 3.48 20.84
CA TYR A 296 -1.84 3.38 19.57
C TYR A 296 -1.41 4.49 18.63
N GLU A 297 -0.96 4.10 17.44
CA GLU A 297 -0.37 5.01 16.46
C GLU A 297 -0.81 4.69 15.03
N HIS A 298 -0.52 5.63 14.14
CA HIS A 298 -0.78 5.53 12.72
C HIS A 298 0.51 5.69 11.92
N ALA A 299 0.57 5.06 10.75
CA ALA A 299 1.58 5.35 9.74
C ALA A 299 0.93 5.73 8.41
N ASN A 300 1.48 6.76 7.78
CA ASN A 300 1.16 7.10 6.40
C ASN A 300 2.17 6.44 5.45
N THR A 301 1.72 6.17 4.24
CA THR A 301 2.60 5.70 3.17
C THR A 301 3.40 6.88 2.66
N GLN A 302 4.73 6.77 2.69
CA GLN A 302 5.62 7.76 2.11
C GLN A 302 6.66 7.06 1.26
N PHE A 303 6.93 7.65 0.11
CA PHE A 303 8.00 7.17 -0.75
C PHE A 303 9.33 7.71 -0.23
N SER A 304 10.36 6.87 -0.22
CA SER A 304 11.73 7.32 -0.03
C SER A 304 12.68 6.52 -0.92
N LYS A 305 13.73 7.18 -1.41
CA LYS A 305 14.77 6.53 -2.22
C LYS A 305 15.51 5.46 -1.41
N GLU A 306 15.82 5.76 -0.15
CA GLU A 306 16.46 4.82 0.78
C GLU A 306 15.65 3.54 0.98
N ASP A 307 14.32 3.64 1.16
CA ASP A 307 13.48 2.44 1.21
C ASP A 307 13.54 1.66 -0.09
N SER A 308 13.53 2.35 -1.23
CA SER A 308 13.58 1.68 -2.55
C SER A 308 14.88 0.91 -2.74
N GLU A 309 15.99 1.44 -2.24
CA GLU A 309 17.31 0.78 -2.25
C GLU A 309 17.34 -0.45 -1.32
N ARG A 310 16.75 -0.34 -0.11
CA ARG A 310 16.58 -1.49 0.80
C ARG A 310 15.71 -2.58 0.18
N ILE A 311 14.60 -2.19 -0.46
CA ILE A 311 13.70 -3.10 -1.17
C ILE A 311 14.44 -3.81 -2.31
N ASP A 312 15.25 -3.10 -3.11
CA ASP A 312 16.07 -3.73 -4.15
C ASP A 312 17.05 -4.77 -3.57
N GLY A 313 17.75 -4.42 -2.49
CA GLY A 313 18.63 -5.34 -1.77
C GLY A 313 17.90 -6.62 -1.34
N TRP A 314 16.75 -6.50 -0.66
CA TRP A 314 16.00 -7.66 -0.19
C TRP A 314 15.38 -8.50 -1.31
N VAL A 315 14.97 -7.88 -2.41
CA VAL A 315 14.52 -8.61 -3.59
C VAL A 315 15.66 -9.41 -4.21
N ARG A 316 16.85 -8.82 -4.36
CA ARG A 316 18.03 -9.52 -4.91
C ARG A 316 18.51 -10.65 -4.00
N GLU A 317 18.42 -10.46 -2.69
CA GLU A 317 18.76 -11.48 -1.68
C GLU A 317 17.67 -12.57 -1.53
N GLY A 318 16.52 -12.43 -2.19
CA GLY A 318 15.40 -13.37 -2.08
C GLY A 318 14.64 -13.29 -0.75
N LYS A 319 14.88 -12.27 0.08
CA LYS A 319 14.18 -12.02 1.35
C LYS A 319 12.79 -11.41 1.15
N LEU A 320 12.58 -10.73 0.02
CA LEU A 320 11.32 -10.10 -0.32
C LEU A 320 10.94 -10.45 -1.76
N LYS A 321 9.70 -10.89 -1.99
CA LYS A 321 9.14 -11.11 -3.32
C LYS A 321 7.73 -10.54 -3.46
N PRO A 322 7.34 -10.14 -4.68
CA PRO A 322 5.95 -9.81 -5.01
C PRO A 322 4.98 -10.92 -4.65
N ILE A 323 3.83 -10.56 -4.08
CA ILE A 323 2.69 -11.46 -3.90
C ILE A 323 1.55 -10.90 -4.75
N VAL A 324 1.43 -11.44 -5.96
CA VAL A 324 0.41 -11.06 -6.94
C VAL A 324 -0.70 -12.09 -6.86
N GLY A 325 -1.92 -11.64 -6.53
CA GLY A 325 -3.08 -12.53 -6.46
C GLY A 325 -3.60 -12.90 -7.84
N GLU A 326 -3.84 -11.89 -8.67
CA GLU A 326 -4.43 -12.06 -9.99
C GLU A 326 -4.01 -10.91 -10.90
N VAL A 327 -3.80 -11.24 -12.18
CA VAL A 327 -3.45 -10.29 -13.24
C VAL A 327 -4.56 -10.25 -14.26
N PHE A 328 -4.98 -9.04 -14.63
CA PHE A 328 -6.04 -8.77 -15.58
C PHE A 328 -5.52 -7.93 -16.72
N GLY A 329 -5.98 -8.16 -17.95
CA GLY A 329 -5.77 -7.20 -19.03
C GLY A 329 -6.62 -5.96 -18.81
N MET A 330 -6.13 -4.78 -19.22
CA MET A 330 -6.90 -3.54 -19.16
C MET A 330 -8.30 -3.64 -19.79
N GLY A 331 -8.42 -4.39 -20.89
CA GLY A 331 -9.71 -4.61 -21.57
C GLY A 331 -10.69 -5.54 -20.85
N ASP A 332 -10.25 -6.24 -19.80
CA ASP A 332 -11.09 -7.16 -19.00
C ASP A 332 -11.79 -6.40 -17.86
N LEU A 333 -12.61 -5.43 -18.26
CA LEU A 333 -13.16 -4.44 -17.34
C LEU A 333 -13.99 -5.06 -16.22
N ASP A 334 -14.74 -6.13 -16.48
CA ASP A 334 -15.57 -6.78 -15.46
C ASP A 334 -14.74 -7.43 -14.35
N ARG A 335 -13.60 -8.05 -14.68
CA ARG A 335 -12.69 -8.56 -13.66
C ARG A 335 -11.96 -7.44 -12.94
N VAL A 336 -11.58 -6.36 -13.62
CA VAL A 336 -11.00 -5.18 -12.94
C VAL A 336 -11.99 -4.57 -11.95
N ARG A 337 -13.28 -4.46 -12.32
CA ARG A 337 -14.35 -3.99 -11.43
C ARG A 337 -14.50 -4.88 -10.20
N LYS A 338 -14.58 -6.20 -10.40
CA LYS A 338 -14.66 -7.18 -9.31
C LYS A 338 -13.43 -7.10 -8.40
N ALA A 339 -12.24 -6.97 -8.97
CA ALA A 339 -11.00 -6.78 -8.21
C ALA A 339 -11.04 -5.48 -7.39
N LEU A 340 -11.56 -4.39 -7.96
CA LEU A 340 -11.71 -3.11 -7.27
C LEU A 340 -12.68 -3.19 -6.08
N ASP A 341 -13.79 -3.91 -6.22
CA ASP A 341 -14.73 -4.15 -5.10
C ASP A 341 -14.10 -4.98 -3.97
N LEU A 342 -13.33 -6.02 -4.33
CA LEU A 342 -12.63 -6.84 -3.35
C LEU A 342 -11.61 -6.02 -2.56
N VAL A 343 -10.77 -5.23 -3.23
CA VAL A 343 -9.79 -4.37 -2.52
C VAL A 343 -10.46 -3.25 -1.74
N ALA A 344 -11.62 -2.74 -2.17
CA ALA A 344 -12.37 -1.71 -1.45
C ALA A 344 -12.82 -2.18 -0.07
N THR A 345 -13.25 -3.44 0.03
CA THR A 345 -13.74 -4.05 1.29
C THR A 345 -12.61 -4.54 2.19
N GLY A 346 -11.36 -4.62 1.69
CA GLY A 346 -10.24 -5.24 2.40
C GLY A 346 -10.40 -6.74 2.63
N LYS A 347 -11.37 -7.39 1.96
CA LYS A 347 -11.70 -8.82 2.13
C LYS A 347 -11.47 -9.58 0.83
N GLY A 348 -11.19 -10.88 0.96
CA GLY A 348 -11.08 -11.80 -0.18
C GLY A 348 -9.78 -11.72 -0.99
N ALA A 349 -9.15 -10.55 -1.14
CA ALA A 349 -7.92 -10.40 -1.92
C ALA A 349 -6.70 -11.13 -1.30
N VAL A 350 -5.92 -11.80 -2.14
CA VAL A 350 -4.61 -12.37 -1.80
C VAL A 350 -3.53 -11.53 -2.48
N GLY A 351 -2.58 -11.02 -1.71
CA GLY A 351 -1.56 -10.10 -2.20
C GLY A 351 -2.17 -8.85 -2.86
N LYS A 352 -1.69 -8.55 -4.06
CA LYS A 352 -2.14 -7.44 -4.89
C LYS A 352 -2.77 -7.93 -6.19
N TYR A 353 -3.82 -7.24 -6.60
CA TYR A 353 -4.37 -7.35 -7.93
C TYR A 353 -3.70 -6.36 -8.87
N VAL A 354 -3.40 -6.83 -10.08
CA VAL A 354 -2.62 -6.07 -11.05
C VAL A 354 -3.36 -5.99 -12.38
N VAL A 355 -3.42 -4.79 -12.96
CA VAL A 355 -3.90 -4.56 -14.31
C VAL A 355 -2.69 -4.42 -15.23
N LYS A 356 -2.62 -5.25 -16.26
CA LYS A 356 -1.66 -5.19 -17.36
C LYS A 356 -2.19 -4.24 -18.43
N MET A 357 -1.40 -3.20 -18.74
CA MET A 357 -1.82 -2.12 -19.63
C MET A 357 -1.58 -2.45 -21.11
N SER A 358 -0.44 -3.09 -21.44
CA SER A 358 -0.10 -3.61 -22.77
C SER A 358 1.19 -4.43 -22.74
#